data_AF-A0A078LTS4-F1
#
_entry.id   AF-A0A078LTS4-F1
#
_cell.length_a   1.000
_cell.length_b   1.000
_cell.length_c   1.000
_cell.angle_alpha   90.00
_cell.angle_beta   90.00
_cell.angle_gamma   90.00
#
_symmetry.space_group_name_H-M   'P 1'
#
loop_
_entity.id
_entity.type
_entity.pdbx_description
1 polymer ?
#
loop_
_entity_poly.entity_id
_entity_poly.type
_entity_poly.pdbx_seq_one_letter_code
_entity_poly.pdbx_strand_id
1 'polypeptide(L)'
;MVLALLAGCAGDGYRGGEPSPILTQSPACQAYSQAWVNHFRASVAALDGRRGEAARADLLLARAQLQQMQMDDGCYKPYCLIQPRAEGRLDAYCGYKVPDPTGAELYRWIPWTNLN
;
A
#
# COMPACT_ATOMS: atom_id res chain seq x y z
N MET A 1 -35.46 13.20 27.54
CA MET A 1 -34.35 13.64 26.67
C MET A 1 -33.08 12.99 27.18
N VAL A 2 -32.55 11.98 26.47
CA VAL A 2 -31.22 11.42 26.73
C VAL A 2 -30.55 11.32 25.37
N LEU A 3 -29.72 12.30 25.03
CA LEU A 3 -28.84 12.22 23.87
C LEU A 3 -27.66 11.30 24.23
N ALA A 4 -27.70 10.06 23.75
CA ALA A 4 -26.54 9.20 23.75
C ALA A 4 -25.59 9.68 22.64
N LEU A 5 -24.54 10.40 23.03
CA LEU A 5 -23.43 10.74 22.17
C LEU A 5 -22.70 9.44 21.78
N LEU A 6 -22.86 9.03 20.52
CA LEU A 6 -22.02 8.02 19.88
C LEU A 6 -20.61 8.60 19.81
N ALA A 7 -19.77 8.26 20.81
CA ALA A 7 -18.34 8.47 20.74
C ALA A 7 -17.82 7.63 19.56
N GLY A 8 -17.60 8.29 18.42
CA GLY A 8 -16.94 7.67 17.29
C GLY A 8 -15.58 7.16 17.74
N CYS A 9 -15.24 5.92 17.40
CA CYS A 9 -13.87 5.43 17.48
C CYS A 9 -13.03 6.34 16.58
N ALA A 10 -12.43 7.37 17.16
CA ALA A 10 -11.33 8.08 16.54
C ALA A 10 -10.19 7.07 16.51
N GLY A 11 -10.09 6.31 15.40
CA GLY A 11 -8.92 5.49 15.14
C GLY A 11 -7.73 6.42 15.25
N ASP A 12 -6.80 6.09 16.15
CA ASP A 12 -5.61 6.88 16.41
C ASP A 12 -4.91 7.08 15.07
N GLY A 13 -5.12 8.29 14.52
CA GLY A 13 -4.72 8.62 13.17
C GLY A 13 -3.20 8.60 13.14
N TYR A 14 -2.65 7.80 12.23
CA TYR A 14 -1.24 7.78 11.89
C TYR A 14 -0.65 9.20 12.00
N ARG A 15 0.27 9.40 12.95
CA ARG A 15 1.01 10.65 13.12
C ARG A 15 2.04 10.71 11.99
N GLY A 16 1.66 11.40 10.90
CA GLY A 16 2.51 11.62 9.74
C GLY A 16 3.87 12.19 10.12
N GLY A 17 4.93 11.44 9.82
CA GLY A 17 6.31 11.85 10.15
C GLY A 17 7.33 10.72 10.06
N GLU A 18 6.90 9.46 10.04
CA GLU A 18 7.82 8.33 10.01
C GLU A 18 8.14 7.89 8.58
N PRO A 19 9.42 7.69 8.24
CA PRO A 19 9.83 7.35 6.89
C PRO A 19 9.30 5.97 6.48
N SER A 20 8.79 5.90 5.26
CA SER A 20 8.34 4.63 4.67
C SER A 20 9.51 3.65 4.52
N PRO A 21 9.36 2.36 4.87
CA PRO A 21 10.42 1.35 4.76
C PRO A 21 10.97 1.17 3.35
N ILE A 22 10.26 1.61 2.32
CA ILE A 22 10.74 1.56 0.94
C ILE A 22 11.91 2.51 0.70
N LEU A 23 12.00 3.61 1.46
CA LEU A 23 13.03 4.63 1.29
C LEU A 23 14.43 4.10 1.61
N THR A 24 14.53 3.04 2.41
CA THR A 24 15.79 2.38 2.76
C THR A 24 16.14 1.21 1.85
N GLN A 25 15.28 0.85 0.90
CA GLN A 25 15.53 -0.27 -0.02
C GLN A 25 16.31 0.18 -1.26
N SER A 26 16.89 -0.79 -1.98
CA SER A 26 17.59 -0.50 -3.24
C SER A 26 16.65 0.12 -4.29
N PRO A 27 17.17 0.91 -5.24
CA PRO A 27 16.37 1.48 -6.32
C PRO A 27 15.56 0.44 -7.10
N ALA A 28 16.09 -0.78 -7.29
CA ALA A 28 15.38 -1.87 -7.94
C ALA A 28 14.15 -2.34 -7.12
N CYS A 29 14.29 -2.46 -5.79
CA CYS A 29 13.16 -2.80 -4.92
C CYS A 29 12.12 -1.67 -4.84
N GLN A 30 12.56 -0.41 -4.89
CA GLN A 30 11.67 0.75 -4.97
C GLN A 30 10.85 0.72 -6.27
N ALA A 31 11.51 0.52 -7.41
CA ALA A 31 10.86 0.41 -8.71
C ALA A 31 9.86 -0.76 -8.76
N TYR A 32 10.25 -1.92 -8.24
CA TYR A 32 9.36 -3.08 -8.14
C TYR A 32 8.13 -2.80 -7.26
N SER A 33 8.31 -2.21 -6.08
CA SER A 33 7.20 -1.89 -5.18
C SER A 33 6.24 -0.87 -5.78
N GLN A 34 6.77 0.13 -6.50
CA GLN A 34 5.96 1.10 -7.22
C GLN A 34 5.15 0.44 -8.35
N ALA A 35 5.80 -0.42 -9.15
CA ALA A 35 5.13 -1.16 -10.23
C ALA A 35 4.05 -2.11 -9.66
N TRP A 36 4.30 -2.74 -8.52
CA TRP A 36 3.34 -3.57 -7.81
C TRP A 36 2.09 -2.80 -7.39
N VAL A 37 2.27 -1.63 -6.74
CA VAL A 37 1.14 -0.80 -6.30
C VAL A 37 0.36 -0.25 -7.49
N ASN A 38 1.05 0.19 -8.54
CA ASN A 38 0.40 0.68 -9.76
C ASN A 38 -0.42 -0.42 -10.44
N HIS A 39 0.15 -1.62 -10.57
CA HIS A 39 -0.55 -2.77 -11.12
C HIS A 39 -1.81 -3.10 -10.30
N PHE A 40 -1.69 -3.17 -8.97
CA PHE A 40 -2.84 -3.46 -8.11
C PHE A 40 -3.96 -2.42 -8.26
N ARG A 41 -3.61 -1.13 -8.22
CA ARG A 41 -4.58 -0.03 -8.40
C ARG A 41 -5.27 -0.09 -9.75
N ALA A 42 -4.52 -0.38 -10.82
CA ALA A 42 -5.08 -0.54 -12.16
C ALA A 42 -6.03 -1.75 -12.24
N SER A 43 -5.68 -2.87 -11.59
CA SER A 43 -6.56 -4.04 -11.51
C SER A 43 -7.86 -3.75 -10.76
N VAL A 44 -7.80 -3.02 -9.63
CA VAL A 44 -9.00 -2.61 -8.89
C VAL A 44 -9.86 -1.65 -9.70
N ALA A 45 -9.25 -0.70 -10.41
CA ALA A 45 -9.97 0.21 -11.30
C ALA A 45 -10.71 -0.57 -12.42
N ALA A 46 -10.07 -1.57 -13.02
CA ALA A 46 -10.70 -2.42 -14.03
C ALA A 46 -11.89 -3.21 -13.46
N LEU A 47 -11.78 -3.74 -12.22
CA LEU A 47 -12.89 -4.40 -11.53
C LEU A 47 -14.05 -3.43 -11.21
N ASP A 48 -13.74 -2.15 -10.97
CA ASP A 48 -14.70 -1.06 -10.77
C ASP A 48 -15.29 -0.53 -12.10
N GLY A 49 -15.04 -1.21 -13.23
CA GLY A 49 -15.50 -0.78 -14.56
C GLY A 49 -14.82 0.47 -15.10
N ARG A 50 -13.77 0.97 -14.44
CA ARG A 50 -12.95 2.10 -14.91
C ARG A 50 -11.87 1.61 -15.86
N ARG A 51 -11.60 2.36 -16.92
CA ARG A 51 -10.38 2.14 -17.72
C ARG A 51 -9.17 2.56 -16.89
N GLY A 52 -8.29 1.60 -16.63
CA GLY A 52 -6.94 1.85 -16.13
C GLY A 52 -5.92 1.63 -17.24
N GLU A 53 -4.80 2.33 -17.16
CA GLU A 53 -3.62 2.05 -18.00
C GLU A 53 -3.07 0.64 -17.71
N ALA A 54 -2.43 0.04 -18.72
CA ALA A 54 -1.90 -1.32 -18.63
C ALA A 54 -0.62 -1.41 -17.77
N ALA A 55 -0.75 -1.34 -16.44
CA ALA A 55 0.38 -1.41 -15.51
C ALA A 55 0.97 -2.84 -15.31
N ARG A 56 0.46 -3.84 -16.04
CA ARG A 56 0.99 -5.23 -16.00
C ARG A 56 2.37 -5.32 -16.64
N ALA A 57 2.62 -4.59 -17.71
CA ALA A 57 3.91 -4.62 -18.41
C ALA A 57 5.05 -4.12 -17.51
N ASP A 58 4.83 -2.99 -16.82
CA ASP A 58 5.80 -2.41 -15.90
C ASP A 58 6.14 -3.35 -14.74
N LEU A 59 5.14 -4.03 -14.18
CA LEU A 59 5.37 -5.01 -13.12
C LEU A 59 6.20 -6.20 -13.62
N LEU A 60 5.93 -6.70 -14.83
CA LEU A 60 6.70 -7.80 -15.41
C LEU A 60 8.15 -7.38 -15.68
N LEU A 61 8.36 -6.17 -16.20
CA LEU A 61 9.69 -5.61 -16.43
C LEU A 61 10.47 -5.48 -15.12
N ALA A 62 9.85 -4.91 -14.09
CA ALA A 62 10.49 -4.73 -12.79
C ALA A 62 10.86 -6.08 -12.14
N ARG A 63 10.03 -7.11 -12.29
CA ARG A 63 10.37 -8.49 -11.85
C ARG A 63 11.54 -9.06 -12.62
N ALA A 64 11.55 -8.94 -13.95
CA ALA A 64 12.65 -9.43 -14.76
C ALA A 64 13.98 -8.77 -14.37
N GLN A 65 13.95 -7.47 -14.05
CA GLN A 65 15.13 -6.75 -13.56
C GLN A 65 15.62 -7.29 -12.21
N LEU A 66 14.72 -7.54 -11.26
CA LEU A 66 15.08 -8.16 -9.97
C LEU A 66 15.70 -9.55 -10.16
N GLN A 67 15.14 -10.36 -11.07
CA GLN A 67 15.66 -11.69 -11.39
C GLN A 67 17.07 -11.66 -11.98
N GLN A 68 17.33 -10.73 -12.91
CA GLN A 68 18.66 -10.53 -13.47
C GLN A 68 19.71 -10.14 -12.41
N MET A 69 19.27 -9.42 -11.38
CA MET A 69 20.09 -9.05 -10.23
C MET A 69 20.18 -10.14 -9.16
N GLN A 70 19.47 -11.27 -9.34
CA GLN A 70 19.34 -12.35 -8.36
C GLN A 70 18.73 -11.87 -7.02
N MET A 71 17.75 -10.98 -7.11
CA MET A 71 17.08 -10.29 -6.00
C MET A 71 15.57 -10.57 -5.97
N ASP A 72 15.11 -11.82 -5.97
CA ASP A 72 13.67 -12.10 -6.05
C ASP A 72 12.94 -12.03 -4.67
N ASP A 73 13.66 -12.25 -3.55
CA ASP A 73 13.04 -12.52 -2.24
C ASP A 73 13.30 -11.45 -1.15
N GLY A 74 14.20 -10.50 -1.40
CA GLY A 74 14.64 -9.52 -0.40
C GLY A 74 13.86 -8.21 -0.38
N CYS A 75 13.08 -7.92 -1.42
CA CYS A 75 12.35 -6.66 -1.50
C CYS A 75 11.14 -6.68 -0.56
N TYR A 76 11.11 -5.77 0.41
CA TYR A 76 9.98 -5.61 1.30
C TYR A 76 8.80 -4.95 0.56
N LYS A 77 7.79 -5.77 0.27
CA LYS A 77 6.64 -5.43 -0.58
C LYS A 77 5.50 -4.83 0.25
N PRO A 78 4.81 -3.78 -0.25
CA PRO A 78 3.64 -3.23 0.43
C PRO A 78 2.46 -4.21 0.38
N TYR A 79 1.68 -4.20 1.45
CA TYR A 79 0.38 -4.87 1.53
C TYR A 79 -0.66 -4.00 0.83
N CYS A 80 -1.40 -4.59 -0.10
CA CYS A 80 -2.49 -3.93 -0.81
C CYS A 80 -3.80 -4.68 -0.57
N LEU A 81 -4.87 -3.93 -0.36
CA LEU A 81 -6.21 -4.42 -0.07
C LEU A 81 -7.25 -3.63 -0.84
N ILE A 82 -8.32 -4.34 -1.25
CA ILE A 82 -9.48 -3.76 -1.92
C ILE A 82 -10.46 -3.33 -0.83
N GLN A 83 -10.91 -2.08 -0.88
CA GLN A 83 -11.92 -1.55 0.02
C GLN A 83 -13.21 -1.29 -0.75
N PRO A 84 -14.31 -2.00 -0.43
CA PRO A 84 -15.63 -1.62 -0.90
C PRO A 84 -16.02 -0.23 -0.40
N ARG A 85 -16.60 0.58 -1.27
CA ARG A 85 -17.16 1.90 -0.97
C ARG A 85 -18.68 1.86 -1.20
N ALA A 86 -19.35 2.94 -0.81
CA ALA A 86 -20.77 3.12 -1.14
C ALA A 86 -21.01 2.99 -2.66
N GLU A 87 -22.25 2.67 -3.03
CA GLU A 87 -22.70 2.59 -4.43
C GLU A 87 -21.95 1.54 -5.28
N GLY A 88 -21.40 0.50 -4.63
CA GLY A 88 -20.73 -0.60 -5.32
C GLY A 88 -19.35 -0.25 -5.89
N ARG A 89 -18.79 0.89 -5.47
CA ARG A 89 -17.47 1.35 -5.93
C ARG A 89 -16.33 0.63 -5.21
N LEU A 90 -15.21 0.44 -5.90
CA LEU A 90 -14.00 -0.16 -5.32
C LEU A 90 -12.86 0.85 -5.22
N ASP A 91 -12.21 0.84 -4.06
CA ASP A 91 -10.97 1.58 -3.79
C ASP A 91 -9.82 0.62 -3.46
N ALA A 92 -8.59 1.11 -3.60
CA ALA A 92 -7.37 0.34 -3.37
C ALA A 92 -6.50 1.05 -2.34
N TYR A 93 -6.28 0.37 -1.21
CA TYR A 93 -5.43 0.87 -0.15
C TYR A 93 -4.14 0.04 -0.08
N CYS A 94 -2.99 0.71 -0.06
CA CYS A 94 -1.69 0.06 0.02
C CYS A 94 -0.84 0.71 1.11
N GLY A 95 0.02 -0.07 1.75
CA GLY A 95 0.93 0.41 2.78
C GLY A 95 1.74 -0.72 3.42
N TYR A 96 2.46 -0.38 4.47
CA TYR A 96 3.39 -1.26 5.15
C TYR A 96 2.93 -1.56 6.57
N LYS A 97 3.02 -2.84 6.96
CA LYS A 97 2.87 -3.28 8.36
C LYS A 97 4.25 -3.43 8.96
N VAL A 98 4.66 -2.47 9.77
CA VAL A 98 5.97 -2.52 10.43
C VAL A 98 5.80 -2.76 11.92
N PRO A 99 6.72 -3.50 12.58
CA PRO A 99 6.69 -3.65 14.03
C PRO A 99 6.62 -2.28 14.71
N ASP A 100 5.79 -2.16 15.74
CA ASP A 100 5.72 -0.94 16.54
C ASP A 100 6.88 -0.92 17.55
N PRO A 101 7.82 0.05 17.45
CA PRO A 101 8.96 0.11 18.36
C PRO A 101 8.55 0.49 19.80
N THR A 102 7.35 1.04 19.99
CA THR A 102 6.86 1.44 21.32
C THR A 102 6.24 0.27 22.09
N GLY A 103 5.87 -0.81 21.39
CA GLY A 103 5.16 -1.95 21.94
C GLY A 103 3.71 -1.67 22.33
N ALA A 104 3.15 -0.51 21.97
CA ALA A 104 1.74 -0.20 22.19
C ALA A 104 0.84 -1.09 21.32
N GLU A 105 1.27 -1.38 20.09
CA GLU A 105 0.63 -2.30 19.16
C GLU A 105 1.62 -3.38 18.69
N LEU A 106 1.13 -4.46 18.05
CA LEU A 106 2.02 -5.45 17.41
C LEU A 106 2.65 -4.89 16.12
N TYR A 107 1.86 -4.15 15.35
CA TYR A 107 2.27 -3.54 14.10
C TYR A 107 1.62 -2.17 13.96
N ARG A 108 2.37 -1.22 13.41
CA ARG A 108 1.82 0.05 12.91
C ARG A 108 1.66 0.00 11.39
N TRP A 109 0.67 0.74 10.90
CA TRP A 109 0.41 0.88 9.48
C TRP A 109 1.02 2.18 8.93
N ILE A 110 1.86 2.07 7.91
CA ILE A 110 2.42 3.22 7.18
C ILE A 110 1.80 3.26 5.77
N PRO A 111 0.96 4.26 5.45
CA PRO A 111 0.33 4.37 4.13
C PRO A 111 1.35 4.53 2.98
N TRP A 112 1.07 3.93 1.83
CA TRP A 112 1.87 4.08 0.61
C TRP A 112 1.90 5.52 0.08
N THR A 113 0.96 6.39 0.46
CA THR A 113 0.97 7.80 0.03
C THR A 113 2.14 8.60 0.58
N ASN A 114 2.85 8.09 1.58
CA ASN A 114 3.92 8.79 2.29
C ASN A 114 5.31 8.47 1.73
N LEU A 115 5.44 8.45 0.40
CA LEU A 115 6.74 8.26 -0.29
C LEU A 115 7.41 9.55 -0.74
N ASN A 116 6.75 10.68 -0.51
CA ASN A 116 7.20 12.01 -0.88
C ASN A 116 7.35 12.87 0.37
#